data_AF-A0A2G5U155-F1
#
_entry.id   AF-A0A2G5U155-F1
#
_cell.length_a   1.000
_cell.length_b   1.000
_cell.length_c   1.000
_cell.angle_alpha   90.00
_cell.angle_beta   90.00
_cell.angle_gamma   90.00
#
_symmetry.space_group_name_H-M   'P 1'
#
loop_
_entity.id
_entity.type
_entity.pdbx_description
1 polymer ?
#
loop_
_entity_poly.entity_id
_entity_poly.type
_entity_poly.pdbx_seq_one_letter_code
_entity_poly.pdbx_strand_id
1 'polypeptide(L)'
;MSMEFVSDDDENQKMRTPGALALLLCIVGASGERPKIKDTHGNLLVKISDIPIGSCGDDSYFGLGIMDGGLEECDRWKLETTDPEYEEYKCKVLRVHASVKNGKCTCDNMWKGPICNEYNGCGTGETLFGTSCTPHMCHHNGTIAVGKKEIECICPPPWDGRFCERLACWRKTIPTQQHRYRNNGDHCICGNHYSGENCDVVKSCLNEGKLENGKCNCRDGWHGELCDKRCPKGHVTCSTCSALIPAALLAFALLIVNKFNH
;
A
#
# COMPACT_ATOMS: atom_id res chain seq x y z
N MET A 1 54.71 43.97 -21.79
CA MET A 1 53.78 44.87 -21.10
C MET A 1 52.51 44.09 -20.84
N SER A 2 52.14 43.65 -19.65
CA SER A 2 52.81 43.46 -18.37
C SER A 2 52.01 42.34 -17.70
N MET A 3 52.69 41.46 -16.95
CA MET A 3 52.06 40.55 -15.99
C MET A 3 51.25 41.36 -14.96
N GLU A 4 50.23 40.74 -14.37
CA GLU A 4 50.17 40.57 -12.91
C GLU A 4 49.22 39.43 -12.51
N PHE A 5 49.76 38.55 -11.67
CA PHE A 5 49.09 37.57 -10.83
C PHE A 5 48.41 38.28 -9.64
N VAL A 6 47.46 37.63 -8.97
CA VAL A 6 47.55 37.22 -7.55
C VAL A 6 46.25 36.53 -7.12
N SER A 7 46.47 35.47 -6.35
CA SER A 7 45.59 34.56 -5.63
C SER A 7 44.90 35.21 -4.41
N ASP A 8 43.81 34.62 -3.93
CA ASP A 8 43.81 33.93 -2.63
C ASP A 8 42.41 33.41 -2.25
N ASP A 9 42.44 32.21 -1.67
CA ASP A 9 41.37 31.52 -0.96
C ASP A 9 40.80 32.36 0.19
N ASP A 10 39.51 32.22 0.50
CA ASP A 10 39.11 31.92 1.88
C ASP A 10 37.73 31.24 1.92
N GLU A 11 37.67 30.33 2.87
CA GLU A 11 36.68 29.33 3.12
C GLU A 11 35.47 29.93 3.87
N ASN A 12 34.44 29.09 4.03
CA ASN A 12 33.57 29.03 5.20
C ASN A 12 32.14 29.61 5.12
N GLN A 13 31.23 28.63 5.19
CA GLN A 13 29.96 28.66 5.92
C GLN A 13 28.87 29.65 5.51
N LYS A 14 27.88 29.13 4.75
CA LYS A 14 26.48 29.48 5.05
C LYS A 14 25.48 28.35 4.79
N MET A 15 25.16 27.69 5.90
CA MET A 15 23.85 27.14 6.28
C MET A 15 23.09 26.29 5.24
N ARG A 16 23.17 24.97 5.49
CA ARG A 16 22.15 23.97 5.20
C ARG A 16 20.78 24.49 5.64
N THR A 17 19.90 24.73 4.68
CA THR A 17 18.48 24.97 4.95
C THR A 17 17.79 23.61 4.83
N PRO A 18 17.14 23.07 5.87
CA PRO A 18 16.31 21.89 5.71
C PRO A 18 15.09 22.34 4.90
N GLY A 19 15.02 21.90 3.64
CA GLY A 19 13.85 22.07 2.81
C GLY A 19 12.66 21.47 3.53
N ALA A 20 11.80 22.34 4.05
CA ALA A 20 10.51 21.96 4.58
C ALA A 20 9.73 21.31 3.44
N LEU A 21 9.70 19.97 3.43
CA LEU A 21 8.82 19.19 2.58
C LEU A 21 7.39 19.52 3.04
N ALA A 22 6.80 20.54 2.44
CA ALA A 22 5.40 20.85 2.62
C ALA A 22 4.61 19.65 2.08
N LEU A 23 4.17 18.76 2.97
CA LEU A 23 3.11 17.82 2.67
C LEU A 23 1.87 18.65 2.36
N LEU A 24 1.67 18.91 1.06
CA LEU A 24 0.36 19.23 0.50
C LEU A 24 -0.53 18.01 0.75
N LEU A 25 -1.17 18.00 1.92
CA LEU A 25 -2.37 17.21 2.18
C LEU A 25 -3.45 17.77 1.24
N CYS A 26 -3.46 17.28 0.01
CA CYS A 26 -4.59 17.43 -0.88
C CYS A 26 -5.79 16.76 -0.19
N ILE A 27 -6.64 17.57 0.44
CA ILE A 27 -8.01 17.19 0.76
C ILE A 27 -8.76 17.13 -0.58
N VAL A 28 -8.47 16.10 -1.37
CA VAL A 28 -9.38 15.67 -2.42
C VAL A 28 -10.57 15.11 -1.67
N GLY A 29 -11.78 15.60 -1.96
CA GLY A 29 -13.02 15.06 -1.42
C GLY A 29 -12.95 13.53 -1.51
N ALA A 30 -12.86 12.88 -0.34
CA ALA A 30 -12.50 11.48 -0.26
C ALA A 30 -13.67 10.65 -0.81
N SER A 31 -13.66 10.40 -2.11
CA SER A 31 -14.21 9.15 -2.62
C SER A 31 -13.54 8.06 -1.80
N GLY A 32 -14.30 7.39 -0.92
CA GLY A 32 -13.78 6.48 0.11
C GLY A 32 -13.15 5.21 -0.45
N GLU A 33 -12.79 5.18 -1.72
CA GLU A 33 -12.27 4.02 -2.40
C GLU A 33 -10.80 3.76 -2.00
N ARG A 34 -10.46 2.48 -1.92
CA ARG A 34 -9.23 1.97 -1.32
C ARG A 34 -8.46 1.11 -2.31
N PRO A 35 -7.48 1.69 -3.04
CA PRO A 35 -6.63 0.89 -3.92
C PRO A 35 -5.84 -0.15 -3.12
N LYS A 36 -5.44 -1.24 -3.77
CA LYS A 36 -4.46 -2.17 -3.22
C LYS A 36 -3.07 -1.58 -3.45
N ILE A 37 -2.46 -1.06 -2.39
CA ILE A 37 -1.09 -0.49 -2.42
C ILE A 37 -0.12 -1.25 -1.50
N LYS A 38 -0.59 -2.34 -0.89
CA LYS A 38 0.18 -3.17 0.02
C LYS A 38 0.06 -4.64 -0.35
N ASP A 39 1.12 -5.38 -0.07
CA ASP A 39 1.14 -6.84 -0.17
C ASP A 39 0.30 -7.49 0.95
N THR A 40 0.23 -8.81 0.94
CA THR A 40 -0.49 -9.62 1.95
C THR A 40 0.08 -9.51 3.37
N HIS A 41 1.28 -8.96 3.54
CA HIS A 41 1.96 -8.77 4.82
C HIS A 41 1.94 -7.30 5.27
N GLY A 42 1.31 -6.40 4.50
CA GLY A 42 1.17 -4.99 4.81
C GLY A 42 2.35 -4.10 4.39
N ASN A 43 3.33 -4.63 3.63
CA ASN A 43 4.41 -3.84 3.06
C ASN A 43 3.90 -3.06 1.86
N LEU A 44 4.45 -1.86 1.62
CA LEU A 44 4.12 -1.08 0.44
C LEU A 44 4.62 -1.77 -0.83
N LEU A 45 3.78 -1.74 -1.86
CA LEU A 45 4.14 -2.20 -3.19
C LEU A 45 4.93 -1.11 -3.91
N VAL A 46 6.05 -1.51 -4.52
CA VAL A 46 6.94 -0.61 -5.24
C VAL A 46 6.65 -0.71 -6.74
N LYS A 47 6.18 0.36 -7.38
CA LYS A 47 5.89 0.35 -8.82
C LYS A 47 7.17 0.12 -9.61
N ILE A 48 7.15 -0.85 -10.53
CA ILE A 48 8.34 -1.15 -11.34
C ILE A 48 8.71 0.01 -12.26
N SER A 49 7.73 0.75 -12.76
CA SER A 49 7.94 1.94 -13.61
C SER A 49 8.74 3.05 -12.93
N ASP A 50 8.78 3.05 -11.59
CA ASP A 50 9.41 4.10 -10.80
C ASP A 50 10.84 3.69 -10.37
N ILE A 51 11.25 2.44 -10.67
CA ILE A 51 12.58 1.92 -10.36
C ILE A 51 13.58 2.41 -11.42
N PRO A 52 14.71 3.03 -11.03
CA PRO A 52 15.67 3.58 -11.98
C PRO A 52 16.38 2.50 -12.79
N ILE A 53 16.69 2.83 -14.04
CA ILE A 53 17.46 1.96 -14.95
C ILE A 53 18.94 2.32 -14.87
N GLY A 54 19.79 1.32 -14.69
CA GLY A 54 21.25 1.47 -14.65
C GLY A 54 21.78 2.14 -13.37
N SER A 55 20.93 2.31 -12.35
CA SER A 55 21.36 2.90 -11.08
C SER A 55 21.08 1.99 -9.90
N CYS A 56 22.13 1.75 -9.13
CA CYS A 56 22.09 1.22 -7.77
C CYS A 56 22.94 2.12 -6.84
N GLY A 57 22.72 3.43 -6.92
CA GLY A 57 23.42 4.45 -6.12
C GLY A 57 22.60 4.98 -4.93
N ASP A 58 22.91 6.21 -4.51
CA ASP A 58 22.21 6.95 -3.45
C ASP A 58 20.75 7.30 -3.80
N ASP A 59 20.38 7.11 -5.06
CA ASP A 59 19.07 7.33 -5.68
C ASP A 59 18.25 6.03 -5.86
N SER A 60 18.70 4.91 -5.29
CA SER A 60 17.97 3.64 -5.38
C SER A 60 16.53 3.77 -4.85
N TYR A 61 15.55 3.36 -5.64
CA TYR A 61 14.14 3.44 -5.26
C TYR A 61 13.78 2.22 -4.41
N PHE A 62 13.63 2.42 -3.10
CA PHE A 62 13.41 1.32 -2.13
C PHE A 62 14.53 0.26 -2.15
N GLY A 63 15.77 0.64 -2.49
CA GLY A 63 16.90 -0.30 -2.58
C GLY A 63 16.88 -1.20 -3.82
N LEU A 64 16.04 -0.89 -4.81
CA LEU A 64 15.91 -1.63 -6.07
C LEU A 64 16.47 -0.83 -7.25
N GLY A 65 16.94 -1.54 -8.28
CA GLY A 65 17.41 -0.97 -9.54
C GLY A 65 17.28 -1.96 -10.70
N ILE A 66 17.12 -1.46 -11.93
CA ILE A 66 17.19 -2.30 -13.14
C ILE A 66 18.64 -2.32 -13.64
N MET A 67 19.37 -3.39 -13.35
CA MET A 67 20.79 -3.55 -13.69
C MET A 67 20.96 -4.67 -14.72
N ASP A 68 21.79 -4.43 -15.75
CA ASP A 68 22.04 -5.38 -16.84
C ASP A 68 20.77 -6.00 -17.45
N GLY A 69 19.71 -5.19 -17.52
CA GLY A 69 18.41 -5.61 -18.06
C GLY A 69 17.57 -6.49 -17.13
N GLY A 70 17.94 -6.65 -15.86
CA GLY A 70 17.22 -7.38 -14.82
C GLY A 70 16.87 -6.48 -13.62
N LEU A 71 15.77 -6.78 -12.92
CA LEU A 71 15.45 -6.15 -11.64
C LEU A 71 16.33 -6.75 -10.54
N GLU A 72 17.02 -5.91 -9.77
CA GLU A 72 17.98 -6.31 -8.75
C GLU A 72 17.77 -5.53 -7.44
N GLU A 73 18.26 -6.12 -6.35
CA GLU A 73 18.41 -5.47 -5.04
C GLU A 73 19.81 -4.90 -4.96
N CYS A 74 19.91 -3.59 -4.78
CA CYS A 74 21.16 -2.87 -4.97
C CYS A 74 22.27 -3.28 -4.00
N ASP A 75 21.93 -3.63 -2.76
CA ASP A 75 22.90 -4.08 -1.78
C ASP A 75 23.51 -5.45 -2.14
N ARG A 76 22.73 -6.32 -2.80
CA ARG A 76 23.19 -7.64 -3.22
C ARG A 76 23.87 -7.61 -4.58
N TRP A 77 23.41 -6.75 -5.49
CA TRP A 77 23.99 -6.57 -6.81
C TRP A 77 25.45 -6.09 -6.78
N LYS A 78 25.80 -5.24 -5.80
CA LYS A 78 27.16 -4.70 -5.63
C LYS A 78 28.19 -5.75 -5.19
N LEU A 79 27.77 -6.95 -4.81
CA LEU A 79 28.68 -8.00 -4.38
C LEU A 79 29.33 -8.65 -5.61
N GLU A 80 30.67 -8.72 -5.63
CA GLU A 80 31.43 -9.27 -6.77
C GLU A 80 31.34 -10.80 -6.91
N THR A 81 30.61 -11.47 -6.02
CA THR A 81 30.49 -12.93 -5.98
C THR A 81 29.09 -13.39 -6.34
N THR A 82 28.98 -14.41 -7.20
CA THR A 82 27.72 -15.10 -7.45
C THR A 82 27.27 -15.82 -6.19
N ASP A 83 26.14 -15.38 -5.64
CA ASP A 83 25.49 -15.97 -4.47
C ASP A 83 24.31 -16.87 -4.93
N PRO A 84 24.41 -18.21 -4.79
CA PRO A 84 23.33 -19.12 -5.17
C PRO A 84 21.99 -18.82 -4.48
N GLU A 85 22.03 -18.38 -3.22
CA GLU A 85 20.81 -18.00 -2.48
C GLU A 85 20.17 -16.75 -3.11
N TYR A 86 20.99 -15.82 -3.60
CA TYR A 86 20.46 -14.66 -4.30
C TYR A 86 19.80 -15.02 -5.63
N GLU A 87 20.42 -15.91 -6.39
CA GLU A 87 19.87 -16.37 -7.66
C GLU A 87 18.53 -17.08 -7.46
N GLU A 88 18.38 -17.90 -6.42
CA GLU A 88 17.09 -18.48 -6.05
C GLU A 88 16.06 -17.40 -5.65
N TYR A 89 16.49 -16.42 -4.85
CA TYR A 89 15.64 -15.29 -4.46
C TYR A 89 15.13 -14.52 -5.68
N LYS A 90 16.00 -14.20 -6.65
CA LYS A 90 15.61 -13.48 -7.87
C LYS A 90 14.51 -14.22 -8.62
N CYS A 91 14.68 -15.51 -8.84
CA CYS A 91 13.71 -16.32 -9.57
C CYS A 91 12.37 -16.44 -8.85
N LYS A 92 12.39 -16.47 -7.52
CA LYS A 92 11.18 -16.57 -6.70
C LYS A 92 10.45 -15.25 -6.50
N VAL A 93 11.20 -14.16 -6.33
CA VAL A 93 10.66 -12.87 -5.84
C VAL A 93 10.67 -11.79 -6.91
N LEU A 94 11.75 -11.68 -7.68
CA LEU A 94 11.98 -10.59 -8.63
C LEU A 94 11.66 -10.97 -10.08
N ARG A 95 11.26 -12.21 -10.37
CA ARG A 95 10.90 -12.71 -11.70
C ARG A 95 9.54 -13.41 -11.67
N VAL A 96 8.85 -13.42 -12.81
CA VAL A 96 7.52 -14.05 -12.95
C VAL A 96 7.62 -15.41 -13.66
N HIS A 97 8.33 -15.47 -14.78
CA HIS A 97 8.58 -16.71 -15.52
C HIS A 97 10.08 -16.97 -15.64
N ALA A 98 10.67 -17.48 -14.57
CA ALA A 98 12.10 -17.75 -14.51
C ALA A 98 12.43 -18.97 -13.67
N SER A 99 13.54 -19.60 -14.03
CA SER A 99 14.09 -20.76 -13.32
C SER A 99 15.59 -20.61 -13.16
N VAL A 100 16.14 -21.17 -12.08
CA VAL A 100 17.59 -21.25 -11.89
C VAL A 100 18.15 -22.29 -12.86
N LYS A 101 19.05 -21.86 -13.76
CA LYS A 101 19.76 -22.69 -14.73
C LYS A 101 21.25 -22.44 -14.58
N ASN A 102 22.05 -23.50 -14.41
CA ASN A 102 23.50 -23.40 -14.21
C ASN A 102 23.90 -22.43 -13.06
N GLY A 103 23.15 -22.46 -11.96
CA GLY A 103 23.41 -21.61 -10.79
C GLY A 103 23.02 -20.14 -10.96
N LYS A 104 22.39 -19.74 -12.08
CA LYS A 104 21.92 -18.37 -12.33
C LYS A 104 20.42 -18.35 -12.60
N CYS A 105 19.74 -17.35 -12.08
CA CYS A 105 18.35 -17.10 -12.41
C CYS A 105 18.22 -16.57 -13.84
N THR A 106 17.41 -17.25 -14.65
CA THR A 106 17.20 -16.92 -16.05
C THR A 106 15.73 -17.00 -16.41
N CYS A 107 15.27 -16.13 -17.31
CA CYS A 107 13.91 -16.24 -17.83
C CYS A 107 13.69 -17.61 -18.47
N ASP A 108 12.47 -18.12 -18.32
CA ASP A 108 12.05 -19.34 -18.99
C ASP A 108 11.99 -19.12 -20.50
N ASN A 109 11.96 -20.23 -21.25
CA ASN A 109 11.93 -20.15 -22.70
C ASN A 109 10.72 -19.32 -23.16
N MET A 110 10.94 -18.43 -24.14
CA MET A 110 9.95 -17.46 -24.65
C MET A 110 9.63 -16.27 -23.76
N TRP A 111 10.19 -16.17 -22.56
CA TRP A 111 10.00 -15.03 -21.66
C TRP A 111 11.22 -14.12 -21.63
N LYS A 112 11.00 -12.82 -21.49
CA LYS A 112 12.05 -11.79 -21.45
C LYS A 112 11.65 -10.59 -20.58
N GLY A 113 12.54 -9.60 -20.56
CA GLY A 113 12.37 -8.35 -19.83
C GLY A 113 12.89 -8.42 -18.39
N PRO A 114 12.92 -7.29 -17.67
CA PRO A 114 13.60 -7.18 -16.38
C PRO A 114 13.07 -8.09 -15.27
N ILE A 115 11.80 -8.48 -15.39
CA ILE A 115 11.12 -9.38 -14.46
C ILE A 115 10.64 -10.67 -15.13
N CYS A 116 11.10 -10.99 -16.34
CA CYS A 116 10.65 -12.15 -17.12
C CYS A 116 9.12 -12.23 -17.29
N ASN A 117 8.48 -11.12 -17.66
CA ASN A 117 7.03 -11.04 -17.85
C ASN A 117 6.61 -10.82 -19.30
N GLU A 118 7.53 -10.44 -20.18
CA GLU A 118 7.21 -10.19 -21.58
C GLU A 118 7.31 -11.49 -22.37
N TYR A 119 6.31 -11.78 -23.20
CA TYR A 119 6.29 -12.99 -24.01
C TYR A 119 6.75 -12.72 -25.44
N ASN A 120 7.71 -13.50 -25.94
CA ASN A 120 8.28 -13.31 -27.29
C ASN A 120 7.27 -13.47 -28.42
N GLY A 121 6.16 -14.17 -28.21
CA GLY A 121 5.08 -14.31 -29.19
C GLY A 121 4.06 -13.17 -29.18
N CYS A 122 4.21 -12.18 -28.29
CA CYS A 122 3.33 -11.01 -28.19
C CYS A 122 4.06 -9.74 -28.65
N GLY A 123 3.32 -8.61 -28.71
CA GLY A 123 3.90 -7.30 -29.00
C GLY A 123 4.90 -6.85 -27.93
N THR A 124 5.66 -5.79 -28.23
CA THR A 124 6.64 -5.23 -27.30
C THR A 124 5.99 -4.83 -25.98
N GLY A 125 6.53 -5.31 -24.85
CA GLY A 125 5.99 -5.04 -23.51
C GLY A 125 4.78 -5.89 -23.12
N GLU A 126 4.21 -6.67 -24.03
CA GLU A 126 3.03 -7.49 -23.76
C GLU A 126 3.39 -8.85 -23.13
N THR A 127 2.44 -9.39 -22.36
CA THR A 127 2.51 -10.73 -21.76
C THR A 127 1.50 -11.66 -22.40
N LEU A 128 1.78 -12.96 -22.40
CA LEU A 128 0.78 -13.97 -22.73
C LEU A 128 -0.05 -14.31 -21.48
N PHE A 129 -1.37 -14.17 -21.56
CA PHE A 129 -2.31 -14.61 -20.53
C PHE A 129 -3.32 -15.59 -21.14
N GLY A 130 -3.32 -16.83 -20.66
CA GLY A 130 -4.06 -17.91 -21.28
C GLY A 130 -3.59 -18.12 -22.72
N THR A 131 -4.41 -17.70 -23.68
CA THR A 131 -4.12 -17.79 -25.13
C THR A 131 -4.04 -16.42 -25.82
N SER A 132 -4.15 -15.32 -25.06
CA SER A 132 -4.21 -13.96 -25.61
C SER A 132 -3.07 -13.09 -25.08
N CYS A 133 -2.57 -12.19 -25.93
CA CYS A 133 -1.63 -11.17 -25.52
C CYS A 133 -2.36 -10.04 -24.79
N THR A 134 -1.84 -9.63 -23.65
CA THR A 134 -2.33 -8.49 -22.88
C THR A 134 -1.19 -7.49 -22.63
N PRO A 135 -1.49 -6.19 -22.44
CA PRO A 135 -0.46 -5.19 -22.19
C PRO A 135 0.47 -5.53 -21.02
N HIS A 136 -0.06 -6.20 -19.99
CA HIS A 136 0.70 -6.75 -18.87
C HIS A 136 -0.17 -7.72 -18.06
N MET A 137 0.43 -8.36 -17.04
CA MET A 137 -0.24 -9.37 -16.18
C MET A 137 -1.30 -8.77 -15.25
N CYS A 138 -1.25 -7.46 -14.99
CA CYS A 138 -2.21 -6.80 -14.11
C CYS A 138 -3.52 -6.50 -14.85
N HIS A 139 -4.62 -7.07 -14.38
CA HIS A 139 -5.97 -6.84 -14.91
C HIS A 139 -6.53 -5.48 -14.45
N HIS A 140 -7.63 -5.07 -15.08
CA HIS A 140 -8.43 -3.90 -14.68
C HIS A 140 -7.60 -2.62 -14.45
N ASN A 141 -6.65 -2.34 -15.35
CA ASN A 141 -5.73 -1.20 -15.26
C ASN A 141 -4.86 -1.19 -13.98
N GLY A 142 -4.55 -2.36 -13.44
CA GLY A 142 -3.55 -2.51 -12.39
C GLY A 142 -2.14 -2.17 -12.88
N THR A 143 -1.26 -1.84 -11.95
CA THR A 143 0.15 -1.49 -12.24
C THR A 143 1.08 -2.55 -11.67
N ILE A 144 2.05 -3.03 -12.46
CA ILE A 144 3.03 -4.02 -11.99
C ILE A 144 3.88 -3.42 -10.88
N ALA A 145 4.04 -4.17 -9.80
CA ALA A 145 4.79 -3.76 -8.63
C ALA A 145 5.58 -4.92 -8.01
N VAL A 146 6.60 -4.56 -7.25
CA VAL A 146 7.41 -5.47 -6.44
C VAL A 146 6.82 -5.51 -5.04
N GLY A 147 6.38 -6.69 -4.62
CA GLY A 147 6.03 -6.98 -3.23
C GLY A 147 7.20 -7.64 -2.48
N LYS A 148 7.04 -7.89 -1.18
CA LYS A 148 8.11 -8.49 -0.38
C LYS A 148 8.44 -9.94 -0.78
N LYS A 149 7.45 -10.68 -1.28
CA LYS A 149 7.59 -12.12 -1.56
C LYS A 149 7.55 -12.47 -3.04
N GLU A 150 7.01 -11.59 -3.87
CA GLU A 150 6.83 -11.84 -5.30
C GLU A 150 6.42 -10.57 -6.04
N ILE A 151 6.60 -10.59 -7.37
CA ILE A 151 5.97 -9.62 -8.27
C ILE A 151 4.45 -9.79 -8.22
N GLU A 152 3.76 -8.67 -8.07
CA GLU A 152 2.31 -8.58 -7.98
C GLU A 152 1.84 -7.22 -8.54
N CYS A 153 0.58 -6.86 -8.31
CA CYS A 153 0.00 -5.64 -8.86
C CYS A 153 -0.54 -4.70 -7.77
N ILE A 154 -0.38 -3.40 -8.02
CA ILE A 154 -1.19 -2.35 -7.41
C ILE A 154 -2.51 -2.33 -8.15
N CYS A 155 -3.62 -2.42 -7.41
CA CYS A 155 -4.95 -2.54 -8.01
C CYS A 155 -5.79 -1.29 -7.77
N PRO A 156 -6.43 -0.74 -8.81
CA PRO A 156 -7.46 0.27 -8.62
C PRO A 156 -8.69 -0.34 -7.94
N PRO A 157 -9.45 0.43 -7.16
CA PRO A 157 -10.73 -0.01 -6.65
C PRO A 157 -11.70 -0.41 -7.79
N PRO A 158 -12.59 -1.39 -7.59
CA PRO A 158 -12.73 -2.27 -6.42
C PRO A 158 -11.86 -3.53 -6.47
N TRP A 159 -10.83 -3.58 -7.31
CA TRP A 159 -10.10 -4.80 -7.61
C TRP A 159 -9.04 -5.14 -6.55
N ASP A 160 -8.78 -6.43 -6.41
CA ASP A 160 -7.84 -7.03 -5.47
C ASP A 160 -7.28 -8.34 -6.06
N GLY A 161 -6.51 -9.09 -5.27
CA GLY A 161 -5.80 -10.27 -5.76
C GLY A 161 -4.35 -9.93 -6.13
N ARG A 162 -3.63 -10.93 -6.63
CA ARG A 162 -2.22 -10.76 -6.99
C ARG A 162 -2.10 -9.92 -8.26
N PHE A 163 -2.98 -10.17 -9.21
CA PHE A 163 -3.01 -9.58 -10.55
C PHE A 163 -4.25 -8.73 -10.81
N CYS A 164 -4.93 -8.26 -9.75
CA CYS A 164 -6.15 -7.45 -9.84
C CYS A 164 -7.33 -8.17 -10.51
N GLU A 165 -7.33 -9.50 -10.48
CA GLU A 165 -8.33 -10.38 -11.09
C GLU A 165 -9.59 -10.53 -10.25
N ARG A 166 -9.52 -10.22 -8.94
CA ARG A 166 -10.60 -10.50 -8.00
C ARG A 166 -11.38 -9.22 -7.68
N LEU A 167 -12.69 -9.27 -7.91
CA LEU A 167 -13.60 -8.22 -7.45
C LEU A 167 -13.66 -8.17 -5.92
N ALA A 168 -13.45 -7.00 -5.33
CA ALA A 168 -13.45 -6.77 -3.89
C ALA A 168 -14.20 -5.48 -3.53
N CYS A 169 -15.53 -5.50 -3.65
CA CYS A 169 -16.37 -4.31 -3.53
C CYS A 169 -16.28 -3.57 -2.18
N TRP A 170 -15.79 -4.23 -1.12
CA TRP A 170 -15.44 -3.56 0.14
C TRP A 170 -14.38 -2.46 -0.02
N ARG A 171 -13.59 -2.48 -1.12
CA ARG A 171 -12.64 -1.44 -1.50
C ARG A 171 -13.29 -0.19 -2.07
N LYS A 172 -14.61 -0.15 -2.35
CA LYS A 172 -15.31 1.07 -2.78
C LYS A 172 -15.57 2.09 -1.66
N THR A 173 -15.16 1.78 -0.44
CA THR A 173 -15.52 2.55 0.75
C THR A 173 -14.46 2.41 1.83
N ILE A 174 -14.49 3.30 2.82
CA ILE A 174 -13.54 3.34 3.93
C ILE A 174 -13.66 2.09 4.82
N PRO A 175 -12.63 1.74 5.61
CA PRO A 175 -12.61 0.49 6.39
C PRO A 175 -13.81 0.34 7.34
N THR A 176 -14.31 1.44 7.90
CA THR A 176 -15.47 1.44 8.81
C THR A 176 -16.81 1.16 8.13
N GLN A 177 -16.88 1.24 6.80
CA GLN A 177 -18.10 1.18 6.00
C GLN A 177 -18.11 0.06 4.96
N GLN A 178 -17.16 -0.88 5.03
CA GLN A 178 -16.96 -1.97 4.05
C GLN A 178 -18.21 -2.81 3.69
N HIS A 179 -19.20 -2.85 4.58
CA HIS A 179 -20.44 -3.61 4.41
C HIS A 179 -21.50 -2.90 3.55
N ARG A 180 -21.24 -1.65 3.15
CA ARG A 180 -22.10 -0.89 2.21
C ARG A 180 -22.15 -1.50 0.82
N TYR A 181 -21.09 -2.18 0.40
CA TYR A 181 -20.98 -2.77 -0.93
C TYR A 181 -20.81 -4.28 -0.84
N ARG A 182 -21.32 -4.99 -1.84
CA ARG A 182 -21.18 -6.44 -1.99
C ARG A 182 -20.85 -6.81 -3.43
N ASN A 183 -20.12 -7.90 -3.60
CA ASN A 183 -19.82 -8.48 -4.91
C ASN A 183 -21.10 -9.07 -5.52
N ASN A 184 -21.32 -8.84 -6.81
CA ASN A 184 -22.40 -9.45 -7.58
C ASN A 184 -21.88 -9.83 -8.98
N GLY A 185 -21.34 -11.03 -9.11
CA GLY A 185 -20.66 -11.45 -10.33
C GLY A 185 -19.44 -10.56 -10.62
N ASP A 186 -19.54 -9.75 -11.65
CA ASP A 186 -18.50 -8.86 -12.19
C ASP A 186 -18.61 -7.39 -11.76
N HIS A 187 -19.64 -7.02 -10.98
CA HIS A 187 -19.87 -5.65 -10.54
C HIS A 187 -20.25 -5.56 -9.06
N CYS A 188 -20.23 -4.34 -8.53
CA CYS A 188 -20.60 -4.05 -7.16
C CYS A 188 -22.05 -3.60 -7.04
N ILE A 189 -22.74 -4.12 -6.02
CA ILE A 189 -24.09 -3.68 -5.63
C ILE A 189 -24.10 -3.21 -4.19
N CYS A 190 -25.13 -2.46 -3.81
CA CYS A 190 -25.31 -2.08 -2.41
C CYS A 190 -25.65 -3.28 -1.53
N GLY A 191 -25.17 -3.24 -0.30
CA GLY A 191 -25.55 -4.16 0.74
C GLY A 191 -27.05 -4.09 1.04
N ASN A 192 -27.58 -5.12 1.68
CA ASN A 192 -29.03 -5.29 1.89
C ASN A 192 -29.72 -4.12 2.60
N HIS A 193 -28.99 -3.28 3.33
CA HIS A 193 -29.52 -2.17 4.12
C HIS A 193 -29.11 -0.80 3.58
N TYR A 194 -28.53 -0.78 2.38
CA TYR A 194 -28.06 0.42 1.70
C TYR A 194 -28.70 0.58 0.32
N SER A 195 -28.64 1.80 -0.20
CA SER A 195 -29.13 2.22 -1.51
C SER A 195 -28.41 3.50 -1.97
N GLY A 196 -28.77 4.00 -3.15
CA GLY A 196 -28.09 5.12 -3.80
C GLY A 196 -26.98 4.63 -4.74
N GLU A 197 -26.49 5.53 -5.58
CA GLU A 197 -25.40 5.25 -6.53
C GLU A 197 -24.09 4.87 -5.80
N ASN A 198 -23.87 5.46 -4.63
CA ASN A 198 -22.68 5.25 -3.81
C ASN A 198 -22.93 4.41 -2.55
N CYS A 199 -24.08 3.75 -2.46
CA CYS A 199 -24.49 2.93 -1.30
C CYS A 199 -24.37 3.66 0.05
N ASP A 200 -24.55 4.97 0.02
CA ASP A 200 -24.43 5.91 1.12
C ASP A 200 -25.76 6.11 1.88
N VAL A 201 -26.89 5.79 1.24
CA VAL A 201 -28.22 5.92 1.82
C VAL A 201 -28.62 4.67 2.60
N VAL A 202 -28.80 4.78 3.91
CA VAL A 202 -29.36 3.73 4.76
C VAL A 202 -30.87 3.60 4.49
N LYS A 203 -31.32 2.39 4.11
CA LYS A 203 -32.74 2.11 3.83
C LYS A 203 -33.47 1.32 4.90
N SER A 204 -32.75 0.72 5.86
CA SER A 204 -33.34 -0.09 6.93
C SER A 204 -32.35 -0.30 8.07
N CYS A 205 -32.86 -0.48 9.29
CA CYS A 205 -32.07 -0.71 10.50
C CYS A 205 -32.22 -2.16 11.00
N LEU A 206 -31.22 -2.66 11.69
CA LEU A 206 -31.25 -3.97 12.36
C LEU A 206 -31.67 -3.82 13.83
N ASN A 207 -31.94 -4.96 14.48
CA ASN A 207 -32.24 -5.05 15.92
C ASN A 207 -33.31 -4.06 16.41
N GLU A 208 -34.38 -3.93 15.62
CA GLU A 208 -35.54 -3.08 15.91
C GLU A 208 -35.19 -1.59 16.10
N GLY A 209 -34.08 -1.13 15.49
CA GLY A 209 -33.77 0.29 15.33
C GLY A 209 -34.75 0.99 14.42
N LYS A 210 -34.97 2.29 14.64
CA LYS A 210 -35.89 3.12 13.84
C LYS A 210 -35.10 3.96 12.84
N LEU A 211 -35.49 3.93 11.58
CA LEU A 211 -34.88 4.78 10.55
C LEU A 211 -35.53 6.16 10.60
N GLU A 212 -34.78 7.18 11.00
CA GLU A 212 -35.24 8.56 11.09
C GLU A 212 -34.22 9.46 10.39
N ASN A 213 -34.66 10.25 9.42
CA ASN A 213 -33.81 11.16 8.63
C ASN A 213 -32.57 10.47 8.02
N GLY A 214 -32.73 9.25 7.50
CA GLY A 214 -31.64 8.49 6.87
C GLY A 214 -30.62 7.90 7.85
N LYS A 215 -30.89 7.94 9.17
CA LYS A 215 -30.03 7.38 10.21
C LYS A 215 -30.81 6.41 11.10
N CYS A 216 -30.15 5.35 11.56
CA CYS A 216 -30.75 4.44 12.52
C CYS A 216 -30.63 4.95 13.96
N ASN A 217 -31.79 5.08 14.62
CA ASN A 217 -31.91 5.26 16.06
C ASN A 217 -32.01 3.89 16.72
N CYS A 218 -30.92 3.49 17.38
CA CYS A 218 -30.77 2.16 17.98
C CYS A 218 -31.47 2.03 19.32
N ARG A 219 -31.89 0.81 19.64
CA ARG A 219 -32.35 0.46 20.98
C ARG A 219 -31.19 0.32 21.96
N ASP A 220 -31.53 0.36 23.24
CA ASP A 220 -30.61 0.09 24.34
C ASP A 220 -29.85 -1.22 24.12
N GLY A 221 -28.54 -1.17 24.38
CA GLY A 221 -27.62 -2.29 24.18
C GLY A 221 -27.14 -2.48 22.73
N TRP A 222 -27.55 -1.65 21.77
CA TRP A 222 -27.11 -1.69 20.38
C TRP A 222 -26.55 -0.35 19.89
N HIS A 223 -25.61 -0.41 18.96
CA HIS A 223 -25.02 0.75 18.31
C HIS A 223 -24.50 0.39 16.90
N GLY A 224 -23.90 1.37 16.22
CA GLY A 224 -23.43 1.24 14.85
C GLY A 224 -24.35 1.93 13.87
N GLU A 225 -23.93 2.03 12.61
CA GLU A 225 -24.71 2.71 11.57
C GLU A 225 -26.07 2.05 11.32
N LEU A 226 -26.12 0.72 11.40
CA LEU A 226 -27.33 -0.08 11.22
C LEU A 226 -27.87 -0.68 12.51
N CYS A 227 -27.34 -0.28 13.68
CA CYS A 227 -27.61 -0.93 14.97
C CYS A 227 -27.19 -2.41 15.02
N ASP A 228 -26.11 -2.77 14.33
CA ASP A 228 -25.60 -4.12 14.15
C ASP A 228 -24.59 -4.56 15.22
N LYS A 229 -24.11 -3.63 16.05
CA LYS A 229 -23.09 -3.88 17.07
C LYS A 229 -23.70 -3.87 18.46
N ARG A 230 -23.39 -4.87 19.27
CA ARG A 230 -23.88 -4.99 20.65
C ARG A 230 -22.95 -4.27 21.62
N CYS A 231 -23.52 -3.56 22.59
CA CYS A 231 -22.76 -2.97 23.69
C CYS A 231 -22.15 -4.05 24.61
N PRO A 232 -21.02 -3.76 25.29
CA PRO A 232 -20.47 -4.63 26.32
C PRO A 232 -21.52 -4.97 27.39
N LYS A 233 -21.43 -6.19 27.96
CA LYS A 233 -22.37 -6.65 29.00
C LYS A 233 -22.41 -5.65 30.16
N GLY A 234 -23.62 -5.25 30.57
CA GLY A 234 -23.84 -4.30 31.67
C GLY A 234 -23.98 -2.84 31.24
N HIS A 235 -23.78 -2.50 29.96
CA HIS A 235 -23.94 -1.14 29.46
C HIS A 235 -25.23 -0.98 28.63
N VAL A 236 -26.06 -0.01 29.00
CA VAL A 236 -27.30 0.34 28.30
C VAL A 236 -27.00 1.18 27.05
N THR A 237 -25.99 2.05 27.12
CA THR A 237 -25.53 2.89 25.99
C THR A 237 -24.04 2.68 25.72
N CYS A 238 -23.69 2.57 24.44
CA CYS A 238 -22.30 2.51 23.98
C CYS A 238 -21.63 3.90 23.95
N SER A 239 -21.72 4.65 25.04
CA SER A 239 -20.86 5.83 25.21
C SER A 239 -19.47 5.33 25.54
N THR A 240 -18.48 5.71 24.73
CA THR A 240 -17.07 5.59 25.09
C THR A 240 -16.88 6.14 26.49
N CYS A 241 -16.27 5.35 27.36
CA CYS A 241 -15.91 5.73 28.70
C CYS A 241 -15.06 7.01 28.65
N SER A 242 -15.68 8.18 28.81
CA SER A 242 -14.98 9.43 29.07
C SER A 242 -14.41 9.33 30.48
N ALA A 243 -13.08 9.26 30.54
CA ALA A 243 -12.25 9.63 31.70
C ALA A 243 -12.65 9.04 33.05
N LEU A 244 -12.27 7.78 33.30
CA LEU A 244 -11.74 7.44 34.62
C LEU A 244 -10.22 7.46 34.49
N ILE A 245 -9.64 8.66 34.53
CA ILE A 245 -8.27 8.81 35.04
C ILE A 245 -8.37 8.36 36.49
N PRO A 246 -7.69 7.28 36.92
CA PRO A 246 -7.61 6.98 38.33
C PRO A 246 -6.91 8.17 38.99
N ALA A 247 -7.55 8.80 39.97
CA ALA A 247 -6.96 9.86 40.80
C ALA A 247 -5.62 9.45 41.48
N ALA A 248 -5.19 8.19 41.32
CA ALA A 248 -3.92 7.65 41.75
C ALA A 248 -2.68 8.26 41.04
N LEU A 249 -2.80 8.78 39.81
CA LEU A 249 -1.65 9.37 39.10
C LEU A 249 -1.34 10.82 39.52
N LEU A 250 -2.31 11.55 40.08
CA LEU A 250 -2.09 12.89 40.63
C LEU A 250 -1.41 12.85 42.01
N ALA A 251 -1.55 11.75 42.76
CA ALA A 251 -0.85 11.58 44.04
C ALA A 251 0.65 11.28 43.87
N PHE A 252 1.06 10.62 42.78
CA PHE A 252 2.48 10.35 42.52
C PHE A 252 3.27 11.59 42.12
N ALA A 253 2.65 12.55 41.43
CA ALA A 253 3.32 13.80 41.07
C ALA A 253 3.63 14.69 42.31
N LEU A 254 2.78 14.66 43.34
CA LEU A 254 3.00 15.43 44.57
C LEU A 254 4.01 14.79 45.53
N LEU A 255 4.23 13.47 45.46
CA LEU A 255 5.24 12.79 46.28
C LEU A 255 6.67 12.90 45.72
N ILE A 256 6.82 13.12 44.41
CA ILE A 256 8.15 13.27 43.79
C ILE A 256 8.71 14.68 44.01
N VAL A 257 7.86 15.71 44.09
CA VAL A 257 8.32 17.09 44.35
C VAL A 257 8.89 17.27 45.75
N ASN A 258 8.44 16.49 46.75
CA ASN A 258 8.96 16.57 48.12
C ASN A 258 10.27 15.81 48.36
N LYS A 259 10.80 15.06 47.38
CA LYS A 259 12.04 14.29 47.55
C LYS A 259 13.29 14.95 46.97
N PHE A 260 13.18 16.16 46.41
CA PHE A 260 14.30 16.92 45.84
C PHE A 260 14.60 18.25 46.55
N ASN A 261 13.98 18.51 47.70
CA ASN A 261 14.35 19.62 48.59
C ASN A 261 14.87 19.07 49.94
N HIS A 262 16.09 18.53 49.93
CA HIS A 262 17.05 18.56 51.04
C HIS A 262 18.43 18.16 50.54
#